data_AF-I0V247-F1
#
_entry.id   AF-I0V247-F1
#
_cell.length_a   1.000
_cell.length_b   1.000
_cell.length_c   1.000
_cell.angle_alpha   90.00
_cell.angle_beta   90.00
_cell.angle_gamma   90.00
#
_symmetry.space_group_name_H-M   'P 1'
#
loop_
_entity.id
_entity.type
_entity.pdbx_description
1 polymer ?
#
loop_
_entity_poly.entity_id
_entity_poly.type
_entity_poly.pdbx_seq_one_letter_code
_entity_poly.pdbx_strand_id
1 'polypeptide(L)'
;MNTSGSKSEGGDPDDHGDRADLGDHASLGNSGDSGERDDMTTRHGSGDIDDLGGIDDIDARLQELFADSRLDVAPAPRAEELIVAGARRLRRRRAVLAGGGTTMAVVAVTAAAIVVSGSPPSDEPGEIRVAASPGSRPASVSVFETPQLDLPTYSAVMENPSPPRATTPPGRMETVPPGSLTSPSTPAHNGNVVIADAVLQPDGYRALKLGMPYGDAVATDMLMVSGETPPPPVCADYELVEGDAAVKAVTISRQYGVVGFAARNAVTPEGAGPGTPVDRLKTLYPNGKAEDGSYVVDNGHGLYEFSTTDGAVVAVTLRSHTSDC
;
A
#
# COMPACT_ATOMS: atom_id res chain seq x y z
N MET A 1 -57.90 -0.21 -40.34
CA MET A 1 -58.10 1.19 -40.76
C MET A 1 -57.13 2.05 -39.96
N ASN A 2 -56.38 2.91 -40.68
CA ASN A 2 -55.51 4.03 -40.23
C ASN A 2 -54.14 3.64 -39.61
N THR A 3 -53.04 3.64 -40.38
CA THR A 3 -52.15 4.75 -40.87
C THR A 3 -51.01 5.05 -39.88
N SER A 4 -49.77 4.67 -40.18
CA SER A 4 -48.72 5.44 -40.90
C SER A 4 -48.01 6.52 -40.07
N GLY A 5 -46.67 6.38 -39.96
CA GLY A 5 -45.74 7.49 -40.23
C GLY A 5 -44.91 8.07 -39.08
N SER A 6 -43.67 8.45 -39.43
CA SER A 6 -42.61 9.23 -38.73
C SER A 6 -41.48 8.32 -38.19
N LYS A 7 -40.27 8.18 -38.77
CA LYS A 7 -39.36 8.99 -39.62
C LYS A 7 -38.83 10.30 -38.99
N SER A 8 -37.57 10.27 -38.55
CA SER A 8 -36.57 11.35 -38.38
C SER A 8 -35.26 10.61 -38.00
N GLU A 9 -34.25 10.36 -38.84
CA GLU A 9 -33.30 11.24 -39.56
C GLU A 9 -32.63 12.33 -38.70
N GLY A 10 -31.31 12.22 -38.54
CA GLY A 10 -30.40 13.37 -38.49
C GLY A 10 -29.36 13.42 -37.37
N GLY A 11 -28.08 13.20 -37.71
CA GLY A 11 -26.98 14.05 -37.24
C GLY A 11 -25.79 13.38 -36.56
N ASP A 12 -24.81 12.92 -37.34
CA ASP A 12 -23.39 12.89 -36.95
C ASP A 12 -22.86 14.32 -36.71
N PRO A 13 -21.81 14.47 -35.90
CA PRO A 13 -20.55 14.85 -36.52
C PRO A 13 -19.33 14.08 -35.99
N ASP A 14 -18.58 13.56 -36.95
CA ASP A 14 -17.18 13.18 -36.83
C ASP A 14 -16.34 14.36 -36.30
N ASP A 15 -15.69 14.17 -35.15
CA ASP A 15 -14.68 15.10 -34.63
C ASP A 15 -13.28 14.54 -34.92
N HIS A 16 -12.74 14.99 -36.06
CA HIS A 16 -11.35 14.80 -36.45
C HIS A 16 -10.46 15.79 -35.70
N GLY A 17 -9.96 15.37 -34.54
CA GLY A 17 -8.89 16.06 -33.84
C GLY A 17 -7.52 15.72 -34.43
N ASP A 18 -7.09 16.55 -35.38
CA ASP A 18 -5.72 16.64 -35.88
C ASP A 18 -4.69 16.68 -34.73
N ARG A 19 -3.79 15.69 -34.65
CA ARG A 19 -2.60 15.78 -33.81
C ARG A 19 -1.37 15.85 -34.69
N ALA A 20 -0.79 17.04 -34.68
CA ALA A 20 0.39 17.44 -35.42
C ALA A 20 1.54 16.45 -35.23
N ASP A 21 1.96 15.94 -36.38
CA ASP A 21 3.26 15.43 -36.73
C ASP A 21 4.36 16.47 -36.39
N LEU A 22 5.25 16.12 -35.46
CA LEU A 22 6.45 16.89 -35.15
C LEU A 22 7.58 15.92 -34.80
N GLY A 23 8.53 15.78 -35.71
CA GLY A 23 9.95 15.76 -35.33
C GLY A 23 10.70 14.47 -35.61
N ASP A 24 10.89 14.15 -36.88
CA ASP A 24 12.05 13.39 -37.35
C ASP A 24 13.35 14.11 -36.97
N HIS A 25 14.10 13.53 -36.02
CA HIS A 25 15.51 13.86 -35.82
C HIS A 25 16.38 12.69 -36.28
N ALA A 26 16.65 12.68 -37.57
CA ALA A 26 17.82 12.01 -38.13
C ALA A 26 19.08 12.72 -37.60
N SER A 27 19.92 12.01 -36.87
CA SER A 27 21.30 12.44 -36.58
C SER A 27 22.26 11.32 -36.91
N LEU A 28 22.83 11.43 -38.11
CA LEU A 28 24.24 11.25 -38.48
C LEU A 28 25.04 10.39 -37.48
N GLY A 29 25.43 9.16 -37.81
CA GLY A 29 26.51 8.94 -38.77
C GLY A 29 27.85 9.29 -38.13
N ASN A 30 28.45 8.35 -37.40
CA ASN A 30 29.88 8.41 -37.07
C ASN A 30 30.55 7.11 -37.50
N SER A 31 30.99 7.13 -38.76
CA SER A 31 31.92 6.18 -39.34
C SER A 31 33.33 6.75 -39.16
N GLY A 32 34.13 6.07 -38.36
CA GLY A 32 35.56 6.29 -38.24
C GLY A 32 36.12 5.25 -37.27
N ASP A 33 37.26 4.66 -37.47
CA ASP A 33 38.23 4.71 -38.55
C ASP A 33 39.17 3.54 -38.22
N SER A 34 39.44 2.71 -39.21
CA SER A 34 40.35 1.58 -39.11
C SER A 34 41.79 2.09 -39.18
N GLY A 35 42.48 2.04 -38.04
CA GLY A 35 43.89 2.44 -37.91
C GLY A 35 44.70 1.40 -37.13
N GLU A 36 45.07 0.34 -37.83
CA GLU A 36 46.20 -0.54 -37.56
C GLU A 36 47.46 0.26 -37.15
N ARG A 37 48.16 -0.16 -36.07
CA ARG A 37 49.61 -0.05 -35.88
C ARG A 37 50.08 -0.67 -34.55
N ASP A 38 50.95 -1.65 -34.71
CA ASP A 38 52.22 -1.86 -33.99
C ASP A 38 52.21 -2.23 -32.50
N ASP A 39 52.40 -3.53 -32.28
CA ASP A 39 53.56 -4.09 -31.58
C ASP A 39 54.36 -3.13 -30.67
N MET A 40 54.17 -3.25 -29.35
CA MET A 40 55.19 -2.87 -28.38
C MET A 40 55.19 -3.81 -27.18
N THR A 41 56.10 -4.77 -27.29
CA THR A 41 56.82 -5.46 -26.22
C THR A 41 56.86 -4.74 -24.86
N THR A 42 56.61 -5.53 -23.81
CA THR A 42 57.33 -5.54 -22.54
C THR A 42 57.39 -4.24 -21.73
N ARG A 43 56.59 -4.18 -20.65
CA ARG A 43 57.10 -3.67 -19.36
C ARG A 43 56.31 -4.16 -18.16
N HIS A 44 57.04 -4.76 -17.24
CA HIS A 44 56.66 -4.98 -15.85
C HIS A 44 56.26 -3.67 -15.15
N GLY A 45 55.15 -3.74 -14.43
CA GLY A 45 54.70 -2.85 -13.35
C GLY A 45 53.30 -3.36 -12.97
N SER A 46 53.06 -4.10 -11.88
CA SER A 46 53.30 -3.70 -10.48
C SER A 46 53.05 -2.20 -10.31
N GLY A 47 51.89 -1.75 -10.79
CA GLY A 47 51.25 -0.51 -10.38
C GLY A 47 50.16 -0.90 -9.41
N ASP A 48 50.35 -0.52 -8.16
CA ASP A 48 49.45 -0.69 -7.05
C ASP A 48 48.08 -0.08 -7.39
N ILE A 49 47.04 -0.93 -7.48
CA ILE A 49 45.64 -0.48 -7.55
C ILE A 49 45.12 -0.53 -6.11
N ASP A 50 45.72 0.29 -5.25
CA ASP A 50 45.24 0.62 -3.90
C ASP A 50 44.50 1.98 -3.90
N ASP A 51 44.10 2.48 -5.07
CA ASP A 51 43.51 3.81 -5.24
C ASP A 51 42.00 3.76 -5.52
N LEU A 52 41.28 3.06 -4.63
CA LEU A 52 39.87 3.32 -4.41
C LEU A 52 39.74 3.81 -2.98
N GLY A 53 39.98 5.11 -2.83
CA GLY A 53 39.67 5.93 -1.66
C GLY A 53 38.46 5.38 -0.92
N GLY A 54 38.78 4.65 0.14
CA GLY A 54 37.84 3.96 0.99
C GLY A 54 36.93 4.98 1.66
N ILE A 55 35.93 4.46 2.36
CA ILE A 55 34.94 5.20 3.15
C ILE A 55 35.58 6.34 3.99
N ASP A 56 36.85 6.20 4.37
CA ASP A 56 37.68 7.22 5.05
C ASP A 56 37.83 8.54 4.28
N ASP A 57 37.91 8.53 2.94
CA ASP A 57 37.97 9.74 2.10
C ASP A 57 36.61 10.45 2.03
N ILE A 58 35.52 9.67 2.06
CA ILE A 58 34.17 10.22 2.14
C ILE A 58 33.96 10.86 3.51
N ASP A 59 34.39 10.21 4.58
CA ASP A 59 34.29 10.74 5.93
C ASP A 59 35.15 12.01 6.10
N ALA A 60 36.37 12.04 5.56
CA ALA A 60 37.21 13.23 5.55
C ALA A 60 36.56 14.38 4.77
N ARG A 61 35.96 14.10 3.61
CA ARG A 61 35.27 15.10 2.78
C ARG A 61 33.97 15.59 3.41
N LEU A 62 33.23 14.72 4.09
CA LEU A 62 32.05 15.10 4.87
C LEU A 62 32.46 15.97 6.05
N GLN A 63 33.51 15.60 6.77
CA GLN A 63 34.01 16.38 7.90
C GLN A 63 34.52 17.76 7.46
N GLU A 64 35.12 17.87 6.26
CA GLU A 64 35.47 19.14 5.65
C GLU A 64 34.24 19.98 5.26
N LEU A 65 33.20 19.36 4.69
CA LEU A 65 31.93 20.05 4.38
C LEU A 65 31.20 20.54 5.63
N PHE A 66 31.19 19.76 6.72
CA PHE A 66 30.58 20.17 8.00
C PHE A 66 31.45 21.15 8.80
N ALA A 67 32.73 21.29 8.48
CA ALA A 67 33.60 22.33 9.04
C ALA A 67 33.39 23.70 8.35
N ASP A 68 32.57 23.79 7.30
CA ASP A 68 32.19 25.07 6.71
C ASP A 68 31.35 25.89 7.71
N SER A 69 31.96 26.95 8.24
CA SER A 69 31.32 27.96 9.10
C SER A 69 30.04 28.61 8.53
N ARG A 70 29.71 28.38 7.25
CA ARG A 70 28.42 28.76 6.66
C ARG A 70 27.28 27.80 7.01
N LEU A 71 27.60 26.57 7.41
CA LEU A 71 26.65 25.56 7.91
C LEU A 71 26.46 25.63 9.45
N ASP A 72 27.19 26.51 10.14
CA ASP A 72 26.95 26.86 11.54
C ASP A 72 25.65 27.66 11.68
N VAL A 73 24.52 26.97 11.51
CA VAL A 73 23.20 27.51 11.83
C VAL A 73 23.05 27.42 13.34
N ALA A 74 23.35 28.52 14.03
CA ALA A 74 23.07 28.64 15.45
C ALA A 74 21.58 28.32 15.67
N PRO A 75 21.25 27.29 16.48
CA PRO A 75 19.86 26.99 16.76
C PRO A 75 19.20 28.23 17.34
N ALA A 76 18.02 28.58 16.84
CA ALA A 76 17.29 29.72 17.35
C ALA A 76 17.16 29.57 18.88
N PRO A 77 17.26 30.63 19.69
CA PRO A 77 17.28 30.57 21.15
C PRO A 77 16.00 29.98 21.79
N ARG A 78 15.01 29.60 20.97
CA ARG A 78 13.76 28.92 21.36
C ARG A 78 13.55 27.58 20.67
N ALA A 79 14.51 27.09 19.87
CA ALA A 79 14.38 25.83 19.14
C ALA A 79 14.20 24.65 20.11
N GLU A 80 14.97 24.62 21.20
CA GLU A 80 14.84 23.60 22.25
C GLU A 80 13.44 23.61 22.87
N GLU A 81 12.94 24.79 23.23
CA GLU A 81 11.62 24.92 23.87
C GLU A 81 10.48 24.53 22.90
N LEU A 82 10.60 24.87 21.61
CA LEU A 82 9.64 24.47 20.58
C LEU A 82 9.68 22.96 20.30
N ILE A 83 10.86 22.34 20.27
CA ILE A 83 11.03 20.89 20.11
C ILE A 83 10.44 20.16 21.32
N VAL A 84 10.73 20.63 22.53
CA VAL A 84 10.18 20.05 23.77
C VAL A 84 8.67 20.27 23.85
N ALA A 85 8.15 21.43 23.45
CA ALA A 85 6.71 21.69 23.39
C ALA A 85 6.00 20.78 22.36
N GLY A 86 6.60 20.58 21.19
CA GLY A 86 6.12 19.65 20.16
C GLY A 86 6.10 18.19 20.66
N ALA A 87 7.21 17.73 21.23
CA ALA A 87 7.35 16.39 21.79
C ALA A 87 6.39 16.15 22.98
N ARG A 88 6.20 17.16 23.85
CA ARG A 88 5.29 17.09 24.99
C ARG A 88 3.82 17.05 24.55
N ARG A 89 3.46 17.77 23.48
CA ARG A 89 2.11 17.70 22.88
C ARG A 89 1.81 16.30 22.34
N LEU A 90 2.78 15.66 21.69
CA LEU A 90 2.64 14.29 21.19
C LEU A 90 2.47 13.27 22.34
N ARG A 91 3.25 13.39 23.43
CA ARG A 91 3.10 12.55 24.63
C ARG A 91 1.76 12.75 25.35
N ARG A 92 1.25 13.98 25.45
CA ARG A 92 -0.08 14.23 26.07
C ARG A 92 -1.21 13.55 25.30
N ARG A 93 -1.14 13.52 23.97
CA ARG A 93 -2.11 12.76 23.15
C ARG A 93 -2.06 11.27 23.44
N ARG A 94 -0.85 10.71 23.64
CA ARG A 94 -0.68 9.30 24.02
C ARG A 94 -1.14 9.00 25.45
N ALA A 95 -1.07 9.95 26.37
CA ALA A 95 -1.51 9.76 27.76
C ALA A 95 -3.04 9.72 27.93
N VAL A 96 -3.82 10.27 27.00
CA VAL A 96 -5.30 10.20 27.06
C VAL A 96 -5.83 8.81 26.66
N LEU A 97 -5.05 8.00 25.94
CA LEU A 97 -5.44 6.65 25.51
C LEU A 97 -5.10 5.54 26.53
N ALA A 98 -4.35 5.85 27.59
CA ALA A 98 -3.93 4.86 28.60
C ALA A 98 -4.68 4.96 29.94
N GLY A 99 -5.69 5.83 30.06
CA GLY A 99 -6.33 6.16 31.33
C GLY A 99 -7.87 6.20 31.30
N GLY A 100 -8.51 5.30 30.55
CA GLY A 100 -9.98 5.24 30.39
C GLY A 100 -10.62 3.96 30.89
N GLY A 101 -10.21 3.46 32.05
CA GLY A 101 -10.84 2.32 32.72
C GLY A 101 -12.12 2.74 33.45
N THR A 102 -13.25 2.16 33.01
CA THR A 102 -14.45 1.78 33.80
C THR A 102 -15.17 2.85 34.64
N THR A 103 -16.31 3.34 34.14
CA THR A 103 -17.53 3.49 34.96
C THR A 103 -18.79 3.22 34.13
N MET A 104 -19.47 2.12 34.47
CA MET A 104 -20.81 1.73 34.03
C MET A 104 -21.92 2.52 34.74
N ALA A 105 -23.08 2.65 34.08
CA ALA A 105 -24.44 2.93 34.61
C ALA A 105 -24.69 4.36 35.17
N VAL A 106 -25.81 5.04 34.92
CA VAL A 106 -27.22 4.59 35.06
C VAL A 106 -28.12 5.36 34.10
N VAL A 107 -28.97 4.64 33.37
CA VAL A 107 -30.16 5.16 32.70
C VAL A 107 -31.21 5.46 33.77
N ALA A 108 -31.56 6.73 33.95
CA ALA A 108 -32.74 7.14 34.71
C ALA A 108 -33.78 7.69 33.74
N VAL A 109 -34.78 6.85 33.49
CA VAL A 109 -36.04 7.18 32.81
C VAL A 109 -36.75 8.26 33.62
N THR A 110 -36.93 9.44 33.05
CA THR A 110 -37.96 10.38 33.49
C THR A 110 -38.92 10.66 32.34
N ALA A 111 -40.04 9.95 32.41
CA ALA A 111 -41.27 10.34 31.77
C ALA A 111 -41.78 11.63 32.42
N ALA A 112 -42.03 12.66 31.62
CA ALA A 112 -42.97 13.71 31.95
C ALA A 112 -43.64 14.19 30.65
N ALA A 113 -44.92 13.84 30.53
CA ALA A 113 -45.82 14.31 29.51
C ALA A 113 -46.43 15.67 29.89
N ILE A 114 -47.17 16.25 28.92
CA ILE A 114 -48.17 17.35 29.01
C ILE A 114 -47.52 18.76 29.17
N VAL A 115 -47.89 19.86 28.47
CA VAL A 115 -49.17 20.33 27.89
C VAL A 115 -48.93 21.38 26.79
N VAL A 116 -49.86 21.40 25.83
CA VAL A 116 -50.27 22.46 24.89
C VAL A 116 -50.32 23.89 25.46
N SER A 117 -49.90 24.89 24.68
CA SER A 117 -50.42 26.29 24.54
C SER A 117 -49.47 27.04 23.57
N GLY A 118 -49.84 27.84 22.58
CA GLY A 118 -51.09 28.57 22.31
C GLY A 118 -50.87 30.09 22.19
N SER A 119 -50.01 30.55 21.27
CA SER A 119 -49.93 31.87 20.56
C SER A 119 -50.07 33.23 21.33
N PRO A 120 -50.04 34.40 20.64
CA PRO A 120 -49.06 35.51 20.61
C PRO A 120 -49.57 36.75 21.43
N PRO A 121 -49.15 38.05 21.31
CA PRO A 121 -48.22 38.76 20.39
C PRO A 121 -47.22 39.73 21.06
N SER A 122 -46.31 40.34 20.29
CA SER A 122 -45.92 41.74 20.48
C SER A 122 -45.15 42.26 19.26
N ASP A 123 -45.67 43.38 18.76
CA ASP A 123 -45.25 44.17 17.63
C ASP A 123 -43.81 44.71 17.73
N GLU A 124 -43.09 44.71 16.62
CA GLU A 124 -42.13 45.77 16.29
C GLU A 124 -42.11 45.96 14.76
N PRO A 125 -42.28 47.20 14.27
CA PRO A 125 -42.47 47.50 12.85
C PRO A 125 -41.14 47.75 12.14
N GLY A 126 -40.98 47.07 11.01
CA GLY A 126 -40.30 47.64 9.86
C GLY A 126 -38.87 47.16 9.63
N GLU A 127 -38.70 46.20 8.73
CA GLU A 127 -37.77 46.41 7.62
C GLU A 127 -38.12 45.54 6.41
N ILE A 128 -38.40 46.22 5.32
CA ILE A 128 -38.21 45.87 3.90
C ILE A 128 -38.59 44.45 3.45
N ARG A 129 -39.72 44.40 2.73
CA ARG A 129 -40.11 43.34 1.79
C ARG A 129 -39.01 43.06 0.77
N VAL A 130 -38.67 41.79 0.59
CA VAL A 130 -38.34 41.21 -0.73
C VAL A 130 -39.26 40.01 -0.95
N ALA A 131 -40.14 40.12 -1.94
CA ALA A 131 -40.88 39.00 -2.54
C ALA A 131 -39.92 38.24 -3.48
N ALA A 132 -39.98 36.92 -3.69
CA ALA A 132 -41.14 36.18 -4.15
C ALA A 132 -41.10 34.68 -3.81
N SER A 133 -42.27 34.09 -4.02
CA SER A 133 -42.80 32.78 -3.62
C SER A 133 -42.48 31.65 -4.66
N PRO A 134 -43.11 30.46 -4.64
CA PRO A 134 -42.49 29.21 -4.22
C PRO A 134 -42.40 28.16 -5.35
N GLY A 135 -41.62 27.10 -5.12
CA GLY A 135 -41.53 25.96 -6.03
C GLY A 135 -41.41 24.64 -5.28
N SER A 136 -42.50 24.19 -4.66
CA SER A 136 -42.66 22.79 -4.26
C SER A 136 -42.69 21.92 -5.52
N ARG A 137 -41.78 20.94 -5.62
CA ARG A 137 -41.87 19.86 -6.61
C ARG A 137 -41.87 18.52 -5.86
N PRO A 138 -42.81 17.61 -6.18
CA PRO A 138 -43.13 16.45 -5.37
C PRO A 138 -42.05 15.37 -5.39
N ALA A 139 -42.09 14.54 -4.34
CA ALA A 139 -41.41 13.27 -4.23
C ALA A 139 -41.59 12.42 -5.49
N SER A 140 -40.48 12.04 -6.13
CA SER A 140 -40.45 10.91 -7.04
C SER A 140 -40.11 9.67 -6.22
N VAL A 141 -41.14 8.87 -5.97
CA VAL A 141 -41.02 7.49 -5.52
C VAL A 141 -40.40 6.72 -6.68
N SER A 142 -39.13 6.31 -6.55
CA SER A 142 -38.53 5.37 -7.50
C SER A 142 -38.70 3.97 -6.92
N VAL A 143 -39.70 3.27 -7.44
CA VAL A 143 -39.87 1.83 -7.36
C VAL A 143 -39.10 1.25 -8.55
N PHE A 144 -37.98 0.58 -8.29
CA PHE A 144 -37.36 -0.40 -9.17
C PHE A 144 -36.75 -1.46 -8.25
N GLU A 145 -37.47 -2.55 -8.00
CA GLU A 145 -37.41 -3.78 -8.79
C GLU A 145 -36.11 -4.53 -8.51
N THR A 146 -36.19 -5.36 -7.46
CA THR A 146 -35.22 -6.41 -7.14
C THR A 146 -35.10 -7.38 -8.30
N PRO A 147 -33.92 -7.57 -8.90
CA PRO A 147 -33.64 -8.78 -9.66
C PRO A 147 -33.62 -9.95 -8.67
N GLN A 148 -34.65 -10.79 -8.70
CA GLN A 148 -34.53 -12.16 -8.21
C GLN A 148 -33.52 -12.85 -9.12
N LEU A 149 -32.34 -13.17 -8.58
CA LEU A 149 -31.45 -14.15 -9.20
C LEU A 149 -31.54 -15.43 -8.39
N ASP A 150 -32.04 -16.46 -9.06
CA ASP A 150 -32.18 -17.83 -8.62
C ASP A 150 -30.86 -18.36 -8.06
N LEU A 151 -30.90 -18.82 -6.81
CA LEU A 151 -29.84 -19.63 -6.23
C LEU A 151 -29.88 -21.02 -6.89
N PRO A 152 -28.78 -21.51 -7.49
CA PRO A 152 -28.64 -22.94 -7.72
C PRO A 152 -28.51 -23.64 -6.36
N THR A 153 -29.50 -24.48 -6.09
CA THR A 153 -29.46 -25.52 -5.05
C THR A 153 -28.26 -26.42 -5.31
N TYR A 154 -27.15 -26.18 -4.61
CA TYR A 154 -26.04 -27.13 -4.55
C TYR A 154 -26.33 -28.12 -3.43
N SER A 155 -26.73 -29.32 -3.84
CA SER A 155 -26.80 -30.50 -2.99
C SER A 155 -25.45 -30.76 -2.33
N ALA A 156 -25.45 -30.73 -1.00
CA ALA A 156 -24.35 -31.21 -0.18
C ALA A 156 -24.11 -32.71 -0.45
N VAL A 157 -22.97 -33.03 -1.05
CA VAL A 157 -22.37 -34.37 -0.94
C VAL A 157 -21.41 -34.30 0.25
N MET A 158 -21.86 -34.86 1.38
CA MET A 158 -20.97 -35.29 2.45
C MET A 158 -20.16 -36.47 1.92
N GLU A 159 -18.88 -36.25 1.62
CA GLU A 159 -17.92 -37.35 1.57
C GLU A 159 -16.94 -37.18 2.73
N ASN A 160 -17.06 -38.11 3.66
CA ASN A 160 -16.33 -38.22 4.92
C ASN A 160 -15.15 -39.18 4.68
N PRO A 161 -13.92 -38.70 4.40
CA PRO A 161 -12.77 -39.58 4.35
C PRO A 161 -12.36 -39.98 5.77
N SER A 162 -12.61 -41.25 6.08
CA SER A 162 -12.12 -41.92 7.28
C SER A 162 -10.58 -41.88 7.36
N PRO A 163 -9.99 -41.72 8.57
CA PRO A 163 -8.53 -41.74 8.74
C PRO A 163 -7.96 -43.16 8.55
N PRO A 164 -6.88 -43.34 7.76
CA PRO A 164 -6.19 -44.63 7.72
C PRO A 164 -5.46 -44.90 9.04
N ARG A 165 -5.66 -46.13 9.52
CA ARG A 165 -5.06 -46.73 10.72
C ARG A 165 -3.54 -46.59 10.75
N ALA A 166 -3.05 -46.23 11.93
CA ALA A 166 -1.67 -46.43 12.36
C ALA A 166 -1.24 -47.90 12.17
N THR A 167 -0.12 -48.11 11.47
CA THR A 167 0.62 -49.38 11.49
C THR A 167 2.00 -49.09 12.07
N THR A 168 2.20 -49.53 13.31
CA THR A 168 3.48 -49.55 14.03
C THR A 168 4.31 -50.74 13.54
N PRO A 169 5.54 -50.56 13.04
CA PRO A 169 6.53 -51.62 12.99
C PRO A 169 7.36 -51.66 14.28
N PRO A 170 7.70 -52.85 14.79
CA PRO A 170 8.57 -52.99 15.96
C PRO A 170 10.05 -52.91 15.57
N GLY A 171 10.81 -52.21 16.42
CA GLY A 171 12.15 -52.60 16.86
C GLY A 171 13.24 -52.88 15.82
N ARG A 172 14.14 -51.90 15.64
CA ARG A 172 15.55 -52.20 15.31
C ARG A 172 16.46 -51.39 16.21
N MET A 173 17.11 -52.08 17.14
CA MET A 173 18.28 -51.58 17.84
C MET A 173 19.41 -51.48 16.82
N GLU A 174 19.87 -50.26 16.53
CA GLU A 174 21.10 -50.06 15.77
C GLU A 174 22.06 -49.19 16.60
N THR A 175 23.14 -49.84 17.00
CA THR A 175 24.25 -49.35 17.80
C THR A 175 25.01 -48.27 17.03
N VAL A 176 25.01 -47.03 17.53
CA VAL A 176 25.84 -45.94 16.97
C VAL A 176 27.12 -45.80 17.80
N PRO A 177 28.32 -45.86 17.17
CA PRO A 177 29.59 -45.63 17.83
C PRO A 177 29.85 -44.13 18.11
N PRO A 178 30.63 -43.77 19.14
CA PRO A 178 30.96 -42.37 19.45
C PRO A 178 32.13 -41.92 18.55
N GLY A 179 31.92 -40.93 17.70
CA GLY A 179 32.99 -40.45 16.84
C GLY A 179 32.73 -39.10 16.18
N SER A 180 33.51 -38.12 16.62
CA SER A 180 33.89 -36.89 15.91
C SER A 180 32.89 -35.73 15.89
N LEU A 181 33.11 -34.83 16.85
CA LEU A 181 32.71 -33.43 16.82
C LEU A 181 33.38 -32.73 15.63
N THR A 182 32.67 -32.66 14.50
CA THR A 182 32.99 -31.70 13.45
C THR A 182 32.03 -30.53 13.64
N SER A 183 32.54 -29.43 14.19
CA SER A 183 31.81 -28.16 14.29
C SER A 183 31.26 -27.79 12.91
N PRO A 184 29.95 -27.51 12.76
CA PRO A 184 29.45 -26.94 11.52
C PRO A 184 30.07 -25.54 11.38
N SER A 185 30.97 -25.39 10.40
CA SER A 185 31.39 -24.10 9.90
C SER A 185 30.19 -23.45 9.22
N THR A 186 29.58 -22.49 9.91
CA THR A 186 28.55 -21.61 9.36
C THR A 186 29.09 -20.92 8.11
N PRO A 187 28.42 -20.97 6.96
CA PRO A 187 28.73 -20.08 5.86
C PRO A 187 28.52 -18.64 6.34
N ALA A 188 29.55 -17.80 6.21
CA ALA A 188 29.43 -16.37 6.41
C ALA A 188 28.53 -15.80 5.30
N HIS A 189 27.21 -15.81 5.52
CA HIS A 189 26.30 -14.95 4.80
C HIS A 189 26.38 -13.58 5.45
N ASN A 190 27.19 -12.71 4.87
CA ASN A 190 27.07 -11.27 5.00
C ASN A 190 25.76 -10.86 4.32
N GLY A 191 24.65 -11.03 5.03
CA GLY A 191 23.35 -10.54 4.64
C GLY A 191 22.71 -10.02 5.91
N ASN A 192 22.48 -8.73 5.98
CA ASN A 192 21.72 -8.10 7.04
C ASN A 192 20.31 -8.71 7.00
N VAL A 193 20.08 -9.78 7.76
CA VAL A 193 18.75 -10.36 7.92
C VAL A 193 17.99 -9.35 8.76
N VAL A 194 17.39 -8.38 8.08
CA VAL A 194 16.36 -7.55 8.67
C VAL A 194 15.26 -8.53 9.07
N ILE A 195 15.17 -8.83 10.36
CA ILE A 195 14.05 -9.57 10.92
C ILE A 195 12.84 -8.66 10.67
N ALA A 196 12.14 -8.94 9.57
CA ALA A 196 10.95 -8.19 9.23
C ALA A 196 9.87 -8.58 10.23
N ASP A 197 9.62 -7.70 11.20
CA ASP A 197 8.52 -7.86 12.16
C ASP A 197 7.14 -7.71 11.50
N ALA A 198 7.10 -7.18 10.28
CA ALA A 198 5.89 -6.94 9.50
C ALA A 198 5.68 -8.03 8.44
N VAL A 199 4.53 -8.70 8.53
CA VAL A 199 4.11 -9.73 7.57
C VAL A 199 2.96 -9.19 6.71
N LEU A 200 3.14 -9.21 5.40
CA LEU A 200 2.12 -8.89 4.40
C LEU A 200 1.37 -10.17 4.03
N GLN A 201 0.19 -10.37 4.63
CA GLN A 201 -0.65 -11.56 4.43
C GLN A 201 -1.23 -11.60 3.00
N PRO A 202 -1.69 -12.77 2.51
CA PRO A 202 -2.23 -12.89 1.16
C PRO A 202 -3.44 -12.00 0.91
N ASP A 203 -4.22 -11.73 1.96
CA ASP A 203 -5.43 -10.91 1.92
C ASP A 203 -5.22 -9.48 2.42
N GLY A 204 -4.02 -9.10 2.91
CA GLY A 204 -3.75 -7.72 3.35
C GLY A 204 -2.67 -7.55 4.41
N TYR A 205 -2.83 -6.55 5.26
CA TYR A 205 -1.86 -6.18 6.29
C TYR A 205 -2.55 -5.86 7.62
N ARG A 206 -2.25 -6.66 8.65
CA ARG A 206 -2.90 -6.62 9.97
C ARG A 206 -4.44 -6.66 9.85
N ALA A 207 -5.13 -5.59 10.25
CA ALA A 207 -6.59 -5.51 10.19
C ALA A 207 -7.10 -5.06 8.81
N LEU A 208 -6.26 -4.43 7.99
CA LEU A 208 -6.64 -3.96 6.65
C LEU A 208 -6.58 -5.12 5.67
N LYS A 209 -7.62 -5.26 4.85
CA LYS A 209 -7.76 -6.36 3.88
C LYS A 209 -8.11 -5.84 2.50
N LEU A 210 -7.66 -6.52 1.46
CA LEU A 210 -8.12 -6.28 0.09
C LEU A 210 -9.66 -6.38 0.03
N GLY A 211 -10.29 -5.48 -0.72
CA GLY A 211 -11.75 -5.37 -0.83
C GLY A 211 -12.44 -4.64 0.32
N MET A 212 -11.73 -4.29 1.40
CA MET A 212 -12.33 -3.59 2.55
C MET A 212 -12.79 -2.19 2.13
N PRO A 213 -14.08 -1.82 2.30
CA PRO A 213 -14.56 -0.51 1.87
C PRO A 213 -13.91 0.61 2.69
N TYR A 214 -13.84 1.82 2.12
CA TYR A 214 -13.15 2.96 2.74
C TYR A 214 -13.58 3.22 4.19
N GLY A 215 -14.88 3.20 4.49
CA GLY A 215 -15.39 3.44 5.83
C GLY A 215 -14.88 2.42 6.87
N ASP A 216 -14.84 1.15 6.50
CA ASP A 216 -14.33 0.09 7.37
C ASP A 216 -12.81 0.18 7.55
N ALA A 217 -12.09 0.55 6.48
CA ALA A 217 -10.65 0.76 6.52
C ALA A 217 -10.24 1.94 7.42
N VAL A 218 -11.03 3.03 7.42
CA VAL A 218 -10.85 4.14 8.37
C VAL A 218 -11.19 3.71 9.80
N ALA A 219 -12.23 2.90 9.98
CA ALA A 219 -12.66 2.40 11.28
C ALA A 219 -11.63 1.46 11.96
N THR A 220 -10.61 0.99 11.24
CA THR A 220 -9.52 0.22 11.87
C THR A 220 -8.50 1.09 12.61
N ASP A 221 -8.62 2.43 12.54
CA ASP A 221 -7.67 3.40 13.12
C ASP A 221 -6.20 3.19 12.65
N MET A 222 -6.01 2.52 11.50
CA MET A 222 -4.67 2.25 10.95
C MET A 222 -4.24 3.25 9.89
N LEU A 223 -5.19 3.94 9.25
CA LEU A 223 -4.92 4.90 8.18
C LEU A 223 -4.74 6.31 8.76
N MET A 224 -3.76 7.04 8.25
CA MET A 224 -3.52 8.44 8.62
C MET A 224 -4.50 9.34 7.85
N VAL A 225 -5.73 9.42 8.38
CA VAL A 225 -6.83 10.20 7.80
C VAL A 225 -7.12 11.40 8.70
N SER A 226 -7.31 12.58 8.09
CA SER A 226 -7.58 13.81 8.83
C SER A 226 -9.08 14.06 8.96
N GLY A 227 -9.66 13.73 10.12
CA GLY A 227 -11.08 13.94 10.40
C GLY A 227 -12.00 13.09 9.51
N GLU A 228 -13.19 13.60 9.20
CA GLU A 228 -14.10 13.01 8.19
C GLU A 228 -13.61 13.34 6.78
N THR A 229 -12.52 12.68 6.38
CA THR A 229 -12.07 12.75 4.98
C THR A 229 -13.05 11.94 4.12
N PRO A 230 -13.59 12.50 3.03
CA PRO A 230 -14.45 11.75 2.13
C PRO A 230 -13.66 10.65 1.39
N PRO A 231 -14.33 9.58 0.92
CA PRO A 231 -13.71 8.58 0.05
C PRO A 231 -13.09 9.24 -1.20
N PRO A 232 -12.00 8.68 -1.75
CA PRO A 232 -11.35 9.24 -2.93
C PRO A 232 -12.28 9.18 -4.15
N PRO A 233 -12.11 10.08 -5.14
CA PRO A 233 -12.96 10.09 -6.33
C PRO A 233 -12.75 8.85 -7.23
N VAL A 234 -11.50 8.37 -7.32
CA VAL A 234 -11.08 7.17 -8.06
C VAL A 234 -10.24 6.30 -7.14
N CYS A 235 -8.94 6.60 -7.03
CA CYS A 235 -8.02 5.96 -6.11
C CYS A 235 -7.17 7.00 -5.37
N ALA A 236 -6.80 6.67 -4.14
CA ALA A 236 -5.81 7.44 -3.39
C ALA A 236 -4.96 6.52 -2.51
N ASP A 237 -3.73 6.95 -2.30
CA ASP A 237 -2.79 6.31 -1.38
C ASP A 237 -2.91 6.94 0.00
N TYR A 238 -3.02 6.09 1.02
CA TYR A 238 -3.11 6.47 2.41
C TYR A 238 -1.91 5.92 3.17
N GLU A 239 -1.26 6.78 3.93
CA GLU A 239 -0.19 6.38 4.85
C GLU A 239 -0.78 5.69 6.09
N LEU A 240 0.01 4.85 6.75
CA LEU A 240 -0.40 4.21 8.00
C LEU A 240 -0.02 5.05 9.22
N VAL A 241 -0.79 4.95 10.29
CA VAL A 241 -0.52 5.62 11.58
C VAL A 241 0.80 5.16 12.22
N GLU A 242 1.22 3.92 11.95
CA GLU A 242 2.52 3.40 12.40
C GLU A 242 3.73 3.96 11.60
N GLY A 243 3.47 4.70 10.52
CA GLY A 243 4.48 5.23 9.59
C GLY A 243 4.72 4.33 8.38
N ASP A 244 5.79 4.61 7.64
CA ASP A 244 6.10 3.96 6.36
C ASP A 244 7.18 2.86 6.45
N ALA A 245 7.57 2.50 7.68
CA ALA A 245 8.68 1.57 7.92
C ALA A 245 8.42 0.18 7.35
N ALA A 246 7.19 -0.34 7.47
CA ALA A 246 6.80 -1.65 6.98
C ALA A 246 6.06 -1.54 5.64
N VAL A 247 4.90 -0.89 5.69
CA VAL A 247 4.03 -0.60 4.55
C VAL A 247 4.09 0.90 4.28
N LYS A 248 4.45 1.28 3.07
CA LYS A 248 4.57 2.68 2.65
C LYS A 248 3.21 3.34 2.52
N ALA A 249 2.29 2.64 1.86
CA ALA A 249 0.97 3.16 1.54
C ALA A 249 -0.04 2.03 1.32
N VAL A 250 -1.31 2.35 1.55
CA VAL A 250 -2.48 1.55 1.22
C VAL A 250 -3.27 2.28 0.15
N THR A 251 -3.44 1.65 -1.01
CA THR A 251 -4.21 2.23 -2.11
C THR A 251 -5.67 1.83 -1.96
N ILE A 252 -6.57 2.81 -1.93
CA ILE A 252 -8.01 2.59 -1.76
C ILE A 252 -8.75 3.15 -2.98
N SER A 253 -9.52 2.28 -3.63
CA SER A 253 -10.50 2.57 -4.66
C SER A 253 -11.83 2.98 -4.03
N ARG A 254 -12.54 3.87 -4.70
CA ARG A 254 -13.91 4.22 -4.33
C ARG A 254 -14.87 3.03 -4.46
N GLN A 255 -14.76 2.26 -5.55
CA GLN A 255 -15.71 1.19 -5.88
C GLN A 255 -15.34 -0.14 -5.20
N TYR A 256 -14.04 -0.44 -5.15
CA TYR A 256 -13.55 -1.75 -4.72
C TYR A 256 -12.92 -1.74 -3.31
N GLY A 257 -12.88 -0.59 -2.64
CA GLY A 257 -12.27 -0.47 -1.32
C GLY A 257 -10.74 -0.56 -1.39
N VAL A 258 -10.10 -1.16 -0.39
CA VAL A 258 -8.65 -1.37 -0.38
C VAL A 258 -8.26 -2.27 -1.53
N VAL A 259 -7.46 -1.76 -2.47
CA VAL A 259 -7.05 -2.48 -3.69
C VAL A 259 -5.56 -2.74 -3.74
N GLY A 260 -4.76 -2.17 -2.84
CA GLY A 260 -3.34 -2.50 -2.79
C GLY A 260 -2.62 -2.06 -1.54
N PHE A 261 -1.46 -2.69 -1.33
CA PHE A 261 -0.50 -2.38 -0.27
C PHE A 261 0.88 -2.30 -0.89
N ALA A 262 1.56 -1.16 -0.74
CA ALA A 262 2.95 -1.00 -1.15
C ALA A 262 3.86 -1.21 0.06
N ALA A 263 4.55 -2.36 0.15
CA ALA A 263 5.45 -2.68 1.26
C ALA A 263 6.90 -2.31 0.97
N ARG A 264 7.55 -1.68 1.96
CA ARG A 264 8.99 -1.36 1.92
C ARG A 264 9.83 -2.43 2.57
N ASN A 265 9.44 -2.90 3.76
CA ASN A 265 10.23 -3.86 4.56
C ASN A 265 9.39 -5.03 5.10
N ALA A 266 8.15 -5.19 4.61
CA ALA A 266 7.35 -6.35 4.99
C ALA A 266 7.76 -7.60 4.18
N VAL A 267 7.60 -8.76 4.79
CA VAL A 267 7.79 -10.07 4.16
C VAL A 267 6.45 -10.78 3.99
N THR A 268 6.33 -11.64 3.01
CA THR A 268 5.20 -12.58 2.91
C THR A 268 5.26 -13.64 4.01
N PRO A 269 4.18 -14.43 4.23
CA PRO A 269 4.20 -15.53 5.19
C PRO A 269 5.28 -16.59 4.90
N GLU A 270 5.66 -16.75 3.64
CA GLU A 270 6.74 -17.65 3.21
C GLU A 270 8.14 -17.05 3.43
N GLY A 271 8.22 -15.81 3.91
CA GLY A 271 9.45 -15.09 4.21
C GLY A 271 10.08 -14.38 3.01
N ALA A 272 9.34 -14.16 1.92
CA ALA A 272 9.83 -13.40 0.77
C ALA A 272 9.61 -11.91 0.97
N GLY A 273 10.66 -11.11 0.80
CA GLY A 273 10.63 -9.66 0.90
C GLY A 273 11.92 -9.02 0.39
N PRO A 274 12.16 -7.73 0.66
CA PRO A 274 13.38 -7.05 0.24
C PRO A 274 14.65 -7.83 0.63
N GLY A 275 15.62 -7.88 -0.29
CA GLY A 275 16.85 -8.67 -0.18
C GLY A 275 16.71 -10.15 -0.55
N THR A 276 15.49 -10.66 -0.77
CA THR A 276 15.30 -12.05 -1.21
C THR A 276 15.84 -12.23 -2.63
N PRO A 277 16.75 -13.20 -2.88
CA PRO A 277 17.24 -13.44 -4.23
C PRO A 277 16.13 -14.05 -5.11
N VAL A 278 16.11 -13.68 -6.39
CA VAL A 278 15.06 -14.12 -7.34
C VAL A 278 14.99 -15.65 -7.48
N ASP A 279 16.11 -16.36 -7.39
CA ASP A 279 16.11 -17.83 -7.45
C ASP A 279 15.40 -18.47 -6.26
N ARG A 280 15.52 -17.87 -5.07
CA ARG A 280 14.76 -18.29 -3.89
C ARG A 280 13.28 -17.98 -4.10
N LEU A 281 12.96 -16.82 -4.67
CA LEU A 281 11.59 -16.42 -4.96
C LEU A 281 10.86 -17.40 -5.88
N LYS A 282 11.52 -17.85 -6.97
CA LYS A 282 11.00 -18.89 -7.87
C LYS A 282 10.79 -20.24 -7.19
N THR A 283 11.61 -20.55 -6.18
CA THR A 283 11.47 -21.78 -5.38
C THR A 283 10.27 -21.68 -4.43
N LEU A 284 10.07 -20.53 -3.80
CA LEU A 284 8.95 -20.26 -2.90
C LEU A 284 7.61 -20.19 -3.64
N TYR A 285 7.61 -19.62 -4.85
CA TYR A 285 6.42 -19.45 -5.68
C TYR A 285 6.62 -20.00 -7.09
N PRO A 286 6.58 -21.34 -7.27
CA PRO A 286 6.82 -21.96 -8.58
C PRO A 286 5.85 -21.54 -9.70
N ASN A 287 4.67 -21.02 -9.33
CA ASN A 287 3.64 -20.57 -10.26
C ASN A 287 3.76 -19.08 -10.63
N GLY A 288 4.75 -18.37 -10.08
CA GLY A 288 4.96 -16.97 -10.38
C GLY A 288 5.54 -16.73 -11.78
N LYS A 289 5.27 -15.55 -12.32
CA LYS A 289 5.70 -15.12 -13.65
C LYS A 289 6.66 -13.95 -13.54
N ALA A 290 7.77 -13.99 -14.26
CA ALA A 290 8.65 -12.84 -14.37
C ALA A 290 8.10 -11.87 -15.43
N GLU A 291 7.98 -10.59 -15.09
CA GLU A 291 7.49 -9.52 -15.96
C GLU A 291 8.38 -8.29 -15.77
N ASP A 292 9.07 -7.82 -16.81
CA ASP A 292 9.85 -6.56 -16.86
C ASP A 292 10.33 -5.97 -15.51
N GLY A 293 11.27 -6.68 -14.86
CA GLY A 293 11.88 -6.22 -13.60
C GLY A 293 11.07 -6.56 -12.34
N SER A 294 9.96 -7.28 -12.45
CA SER A 294 9.17 -7.81 -11.35
C SER A 294 8.93 -9.31 -11.48
N TYR A 295 8.49 -9.92 -10.39
CA TYR A 295 8.00 -11.28 -10.33
C TYR A 295 6.60 -11.26 -9.72
N VAL A 296 5.59 -11.73 -10.47
CA VAL A 296 4.18 -11.64 -10.11
C VAL A 296 3.67 -13.02 -9.72
N VAL A 297 2.99 -13.12 -8.57
CA VAL A 297 2.44 -14.35 -8.01
C VAL A 297 0.98 -14.12 -7.67
N ASP A 298 0.10 -14.92 -8.27
CA ASP A 298 -1.30 -15.02 -7.85
C ASP A 298 -1.39 -15.82 -6.54
N ASN A 299 -1.97 -15.21 -5.51
CA ASN A 299 -2.13 -15.81 -4.18
C ASN A 299 -3.58 -16.21 -3.86
N GLY A 300 -4.49 -16.14 -4.84
CA GLY A 300 -5.92 -16.45 -4.72
C GLY A 300 -6.79 -15.33 -4.14
N HIS A 301 -6.21 -14.38 -3.41
CA HIS A 301 -6.88 -13.17 -2.91
C HIS A 301 -6.51 -11.91 -3.72
N GLY A 302 -5.38 -11.97 -4.39
CA GLY A 302 -4.79 -10.90 -5.17
C GLY A 302 -3.47 -11.36 -5.80
N LEU A 303 -2.64 -10.37 -6.13
CA LEU A 303 -1.36 -10.53 -6.81
C LEU A 303 -0.28 -9.97 -5.90
N TYR A 304 0.68 -10.81 -5.50
CA TYR A 304 1.96 -10.31 -5.02
C TYR A 304 2.82 -9.92 -6.22
N GLU A 305 3.34 -8.71 -6.21
CA GLU A 305 4.28 -8.20 -7.18
C GLU A 305 5.59 -7.87 -6.47
N PHE A 306 6.62 -8.65 -6.74
CA PHE A 306 7.95 -8.46 -6.18
C PHE A 306 8.78 -7.65 -7.19
N SER A 307 9.05 -6.38 -6.92
CA SER A 307 9.96 -5.58 -7.75
C SER A 307 11.40 -6.04 -7.48
N THR A 308 12.18 -6.22 -8.53
CA THR A 308 13.53 -6.78 -8.46
C THR A 308 14.56 -5.87 -9.12
N THR A 309 15.72 -5.73 -8.48
CA THR A 309 16.88 -5.00 -9.01
C THR A 309 18.11 -5.84 -8.67
N ASP A 310 19.06 -5.96 -9.60
CA ASP A 310 20.31 -6.71 -9.40
C ASP A 310 20.11 -8.16 -8.90
N GLY A 311 19.01 -8.80 -9.33
CA GLY A 311 18.69 -10.19 -8.97
C GLY A 311 18.15 -10.38 -7.54
N ALA A 312 17.83 -9.29 -6.83
CA ALA A 312 17.19 -9.33 -5.51
C ALA A 312 15.90 -8.51 -5.48
N VAL A 313 14.96 -8.89 -4.63
CA VAL A 313 13.74 -8.14 -4.37
C VAL A 313 14.08 -6.82 -3.68
N VAL A 314 13.52 -5.71 -4.14
CA VAL A 314 13.67 -4.37 -3.53
C VAL A 314 12.38 -3.85 -2.90
N ALA A 315 11.23 -4.35 -3.35
CA ALA A 315 9.93 -3.99 -2.82
C ALA A 315 8.92 -5.12 -3.06
N VAL A 316 7.87 -5.15 -2.25
CA VAL A 316 6.73 -6.06 -2.43
C VAL A 316 5.47 -5.25 -2.47
N THR A 317 4.64 -5.46 -3.48
CA THR A 317 3.30 -4.89 -3.57
C THR A 317 2.29 -6.02 -3.52
N LEU A 318 1.20 -5.86 -2.77
CA LEU A 318 0.03 -6.73 -2.86
C LEU A 318 -1.07 -5.94 -3.57
N ARG A 319 -1.67 -6.51 -4.62
CA ARG A 319 -2.73 -5.87 -5.42
C ARG A 319 -3.96 -6.75 -5.50
N SER A 320 -5.13 -6.13 -5.53
CA SER A 320 -6.39 -6.81 -5.87
C SER A 320 -6.41 -7.20 -7.36
N HIS A 321 -7.15 -8.26 -7.70
CA HIS A 321 -7.46 -8.60 -9.10
C HIS A 321 -8.36 -7.57 -9.78
N THR A 322 -9.09 -6.77 -9.00
CA THR A 322 -10.00 -5.74 -9.49
C THR A 322 -9.62 -4.37 -8.90
N SER A 323 -9.36 -3.39 -9.76
CA SER A 323 -9.22 -1.98 -9.42
C SER A 323 -9.83 -1.10 -10.52
N ASP A 324 -10.23 0.11 -10.14
CA ASP A 324 -10.53 1.24 -11.05
C ASP A 324 -9.42 2.31 -11.02
N CYS A 325 -8.32 2.00 -10.34
CA CYS A 325 -7.00 2.53 -10.63
C CYS A 325 -6.44 1.74 -11.82
#